data_AF-A0A8X6S4T8-F1
#
_entry.id   AF-A0A8X6S4T8-F1
#
_cell.length_a   1.000
_cell.length_b   1.000
_cell.length_c   1.000
_cell.angle_alpha   90.00
_cell.angle_beta   90.00
_cell.angle_gamma   90.00
#
_symmetry.space_group_name_H-M   'P 1'
#
loop_
_entity.id
_entity.type
_entity.pdbx_description
1 polymer ?
#
loop_
_entity_poly.entity_id
_entity_poly.type
_entity_poly.pdbx_seq_one_letter_code
_entity_poly.pdbx_strand_id
1 'polypeptide(L)'
;MQNLDYHQPSEKAIVQPEDISNVPTKKCLENVGFEFEKYVDVVKGATKKNTEYYHNVLKRVVTIVKYLAIRGLAFRGTEEGFDSPSNGNFMGSLELLTELDPFIREHYD
;
A
#
# COMPACT_ATOMS: atom_id res chain seq x y z
N MET A 1 13.01 20.23 -21.64
CA MET A 1 12.10 19.48 -20.74
C MET A 1 11.70 20.42 -19.62
N GLN A 2 10.43 20.83 -19.59
CA GLN A 2 9.91 21.75 -18.57
C GLN A 2 9.74 20.97 -17.26
N ASN A 3 10.26 21.53 -16.17
CA ASN A 3 10.04 21.01 -14.82
C ASN A 3 8.54 21.07 -14.53
N LEU A 4 7.92 19.93 -14.24
CA LEU A 4 6.59 19.87 -13.66
C LEU A 4 6.71 20.40 -12.22
N ASP A 5 6.34 21.66 -12.02
CA ASP A 5 6.23 22.28 -10.70
C ASP A 5 5.10 21.58 -9.94
N TYR A 6 5.46 20.54 -9.18
CA TYR A 6 4.57 19.93 -8.20
C TYR A 6 4.34 20.96 -7.09
N HIS A 7 3.24 21.70 -7.21
CA HIS A 7 2.77 22.57 -6.14
C HIS A 7 2.37 21.69 -4.95
N GLN A 8 3.23 21.66 -3.92
CA GLN A 8 2.88 21.07 -2.63
C GLN A 8 1.61 21.79 -2.12
N PRO A 9 0.51 21.06 -1.82
CA PRO A 9 -0.67 21.69 -1.28
C PRO A 9 -0.30 22.44 0.00
N SER A 10 -0.68 23.72 0.11
CA SER A 10 -0.44 24.49 1.33
C SER A 10 -1.11 23.77 2.52
N GLU A 11 -0.38 23.58 3.62
CA GLU A 11 -0.83 22.91 4.87
C GLU A 11 -2.11 23.50 5.50
N LYS A 12 -2.70 24.56 4.94
CA LYS A 12 -3.80 25.34 5.51
C LYS A 12 -5.21 24.83 5.20
N ALA A 13 -5.38 23.61 4.71
CA ALA A 13 -6.70 22.99 4.51
C ALA A 13 -6.88 21.64 5.22
N ILE A 14 -6.06 21.34 6.23
CA ILE A 14 -6.40 20.30 7.20
C ILE A 14 -7.29 21.00 8.22
N VAL A 15 -8.60 20.83 8.08
CA VAL A 15 -9.56 21.16 9.15
C VAL A 15 -9.02 20.51 10.42
N GLN A 16 -8.69 21.33 11.42
CA GLN A 16 -8.31 20.79 12.73
C GLN A 16 -9.43 19.85 13.17
N PRO A 17 -9.14 18.58 13.49
CA PRO A 17 -10.18 17.67 13.91
C PRO A 17 -10.92 18.32 15.08
N GLU A 18 -12.23 18.47 14.93
CA GLU A 18 -13.10 18.96 16.00
C GLU A 18 -12.78 18.20 17.29
N ASP A 19 -12.63 18.89 18.41
CA ASP A 19 -12.27 18.26 19.68
C ASP A 19 -13.37 17.28 20.11
N ILE A 20 -13.14 15.99 19.82
CA ILE A 20 -14.11 14.90 19.98
C ILE A 20 -14.40 14.64 21.48
N SER A 21 -13.68 15.30 22.39
CA SER A 21 -13.89 15.16 23.83
C SER A 21 -15.25 15.70 24.30
N ASN A 22 -15.83 16.69 23.60
CA ASN A 22 -17.04 17.40 24.02
C ASN A 22 -18.30 17.15 23.17
N VAL A 23 -18.25 16.27 22.18
CA VAL A 23 -19.45 15.93 21.40
C VAL A 23 -20.43 15.14 22.29
N PRO A 24 -21.73 15.46 22.29
CA PRO A 24 -22.75 14.76 23.10
C PRO A 24 -22.69 13.22 22.97
N THR A 25 -22.22 12.75 21.82
CA THR A 25 -22.04 11.34 21.47
C THR A 25 -21.04 10.59 22.36
N LYS A 26 -19.92 11.19 22.79
CA LYS A 26 -18.93 10.49 23.64
C LYS A 26 -19.52 10.10 24.99
N LYS A 27 -20.22 11.05 25.62
CA LYS A 27 -20.88 10.86 26.92
C LYS A 27 -22.03 9.84 26.86
N CYS A 28 -22.78 9.82 25.76
CA CYS A 28 -23.82 8.81 25.53
C CYS A 28 -23.23 7.40 25.40
N LEU A 29 -22.07 7.26 24.77
CA LEU A 29 -21.39 5.98 24.56
C LEU A 29 -20.78 5.43 25.86
N GLU A 30 -20.19 6.29 26.69
CA GLU A 30 -19.66 5.89 28.00
C GLU A 30 -20.77 5.31 28.91
N ASN A 31 -21.98 5.87 28.87
CA ASN A 31 -23.14 5.39 29.65
C ASN A 31 -23.62 3.98 29.26
N VAL A 32 -23.29 3.52 28.06
CA VAL A 32 -23.61 2.16 27.60
C VAL A 32 -22.40 1.20 27.72
N GLY A 33 -21.36 1.60 28.45
CA GLY A 33 -20.17 0.79 28.70
C GLY A 33 -19.22 0.69 27.49
N PHE A 34 -19.32 1.62 26.54
CA PHE A 34 -18.42 1.66 25.38
C PHE A 34 -17.08 2.33 25.72
N GLU A 35 -15.98 1.62 25.48
CA GLU A 35 -14.61 2.12 25.67
C GLU A 35 -14.08 2.77 24.38
N PHE A 36 -14.24 4.08 24.25
CA PHE A 36 -13.84 4.83 23.06
C PHE A 36 -12.35 4.71 22.73
N GLU A 37 -11.48 4.79 23.73
CA GLU A 37 -10.02 4.70 23.53
C GLU A 37 -9.59 3.34 22.96
N LYS A 38 -10.21 2.26 23.43
CA LYS A 38 -9.97 0.91 22.90
C LYS A 38 -10.35 0.81 21.42
N TYR A 39 -11.45 1.45 21.02
CA TYR A 39 -11.86 1.50 19.62
C TYR A 39 -10.86 2.28 18.76
N VAL A 40 -10.38 3.43 19.24
CA VAL A 40 -9.36 4.23 18.55
C VAL A 40 -8.08 3.44 18.34
N ASP A 41 -7.61 2.68 19.34
CA ASP A 41 -6.42 1.83 19.23
C ASP A 41 -6.61 0.67 18.24
N VAL A 42 -7.80 0.06 18.21
CA VAL A 42 -8.15 -0.97 17.22
C VAL A 42 -8.09 -0.40 15.80
N VAL A 43 -8.68 0.78 15.57
CA VAL A 43 -8.67 1.44 14.25
C VAL A 43 -7.24 1.83 13.85
N LYS A 44 -6.48 2.50 14.73
CA LYS A 44 -5.07 2.85 14.48
C LYS A 44 -4.22 1.62 14.16
N GLY A 45 -4.41 0.54 14.92
CA GLY A 45 -3.71 -0.73 14.70
C GLY A 45 -4.04 -1.36 13.35
N ALA A 46 -5.31 -1.35 12.94
CA ALA A 46 -5.73 -1.84 11.63
C ALA A 46 -5.12 -1.02 10.48
N THR A 47 -5.16 0.31 10.57
CA THR A 47 -4.57 1.20 9.55
C THR A 47 -3.06 1.00 9.43
N LYS A 48 -2.35 0.87 10.56
CA LYS A 48 -0.92 0.60 10.56
C LYS A 48 -0.58 -0.74 9.91
N LYS A 49 -1.31 -1.82 10.26
CA LYS A 49 -1.12 -3.15 9.66
C LYS A 49 -1.32 -3.12 8.15
N ASN A 50 -2.38 -2.47 7.67
CA ASN A 50 -2.65 -2.34 6.23
C ASN A 50 -1.55 -1.53 5.54
N THR A 51 -1.08 -0.45 6.17
CA THR A 51 0.01 0.39 5.62
C THR A 51 1.30 -0.41 5.49
N GLU A 52 1.70 -1.14 6.54
CA GLU A 52 2.89 -1.99 6.53
C GLU A 52 2.79 -3.09 5.46
N TYR A 53 1.60 -3.68 5.33
CA TYR A 53 1.32 -4.68 4.31
C TYR A 53 1.53 -4.14 2.88
N TYR A 54 0.85 -3.06 2.50
CA TYR A 54 1.00 -2.48 1.16
C TYR A 54 2.41 -1.94 0.90
N HIS A 55 3.07 -1.40 1.93
CA HIS A 55 4.46 -0.97 1.81
C HIS A 55 5.39 -2.15 1.51
N ASN A 56 5.17 -3.32 2.11
CA ASN A 56 5.94 -4.52 1.82
C ASN A 56 5.66 -5.07 0.40
N VAL A 57 4.42 -5.01 -0.09
CA VAL A 57 4.09 -5.31 -1.49
C VAL A 57 4.88 -4.40 -2.44
N LEU A 58 4.78 -3.08 -2.26
CA LEU A 58 5.49 -2.09 -3.08
C LEU A 58 7.00 -2.28 -3.06
N LYS A 59 7.59 -2.58 -1.89
CA LYS A 59 9.02 -2.88 -1.77
C LYS A 59 9.46 -4.02 -2.66
N ARG A 60 8.69 -5.11 -2.74
CA ARG A 60 9.02 -6.29 -3.57
C ARG A 60 9.00 -5.93 -5.05
N VAL A 61 7.94 -5.26 -5.52
CA VAL A 61 7.81 -4.80 -6.91
C VAL A 61 8.95 -3.85 -7.29
N VAL A 62 9.23 -2.84 -6.45
CA VAL A 62 10.31 -1.87 -6.69
C VAL A 62 11.68 -2.56 -6.69
N THR A 63 11.88 -3.59 -5.87
CA THR A 63 13.13 -4.35 -5.83
C THR A 63 13.38 -5.09 -7.14
N ILE A 64 12.37 -5.73 -7.72
CA ILE A 64 12.48 -6.36 -9.05
C ILE A 64 12.81 -5.30 -10.10
N VAL A 65 12.08 -4.19 -10.12
CA VAL A 65 12.30 -3.12 -11.11
C VAL A 65 13.72 -2.58 -11.04
N LYS A 66 14.23 -2.32 -9.82
CA LYS A 66 15.62 -1.88 -9.61
C LYS A 66 16.63 -2.91 -10.07
N TYR A 67 16.43 -4.19 -9.74
CA TYR A 67 17.33 -5.27 -10.13
C TYR A 67 17.47 -5.37 -11.65
N LEU A 68 16.35 -5.34 -12.38
CA LEU A 68 16.33 -5.41 -13.85
C LEU A 68 16.98 -4.17 -14.47
N ALA A 69 16.62 -2.96 -13.99
CA ALA A 69 17.17 -1.70 -14.48
C ALA A 69 18.70 -1.64 -14.36
N ILE A 70 19.23 -1.95 -13.17
CA ILE A 70 20.68 -1.86 -12.89
C ILE A 70 21.46 -2.84 -13.76
N ARG A 71 20.85 -3.98 -14.13
CA ARG A 71 21.50 -5.01 -14.95
C ARG A 71 21.25 -4.84 -16.45
N GLY A 72 20.49 -3.82 -16.85
CA GLY A 72 20.12 -3.60 -18.26
C GLY A 72 19.28 -4.73 -18.85
N LEU A 73 18.54 -5.46 -18.01
CA LEU A 73 17.69 -6.56 -18.45
C LEU A 73 16.38 -6.00 -19.00
N ALA A 74 15.92 -6.58 -20.11
CA ALA A 74 14.62 -6.22 -20.68
C ALA A 74 13.50 -6.58 -19.69
N PHE A 75 12.64 -5.61 -19.39
CA PHE A 75 11.51 -5.84 -18.48
C PHE A 75 10.43 -6.72 -19.13
N ARG A 76 10.24 -6.52 -20.43
CA ARG A 76 9.21 -7.16 -21.26
C ARG A 76 9.85 -8.16 -22.22
N GLY A 77 9.10 -9.21 -22.54
CA GLY A 77 9.44 -10.22 -23.53
C GLY A 77 8.67 -9.98 -24.83
N THR A 78 8.57 -11.01 -25.67
CA THR A 78 7.70 -10.97 -26.85
C THR A 78 6.22 -11.16 -26.47
N GLU A 79 5.97 -11.68 -25.27
CA GLU A 79 4.64 -11.90 -24.71
C GLU A 79 4.58 -11.35 -23.27
N GLU A 80 3.38 -11.07 -22.78
CA GLU A 80 3.13 -10.59 -21.41
C GLU A 80 2.20 -11.52 -20.61
N GLY A 81 1.94 -12.71 -21.13
CA GLY A 81 1.16 -13.72 -20.42
C GLY A 81 1.97 -14.38 -19.31
N PHE A 82 1.27 -14.79 -18.26
CA PHE A 82 1.80 -15.73 -17.28
C PHE A 82 2.05 -17.11 -17.91
N ASP A 83 2.96 -17.87 -17.31
CA ASP A 83 3.36 -19.24 -17.69
C ASP A 83 3.93 -19.35 -19.12
N SER A 84 4.26 -18.23 -19.76
CA SER A 84 4.92 -18.23 -21.07
C SER A 84 6.44 -18.20 -20.91
N PRO A 85 7.18 -19.13 -21.51
CA PRO A 85 8.65 -19.08 -21.53
C PRO A 85 9.19 -17.87 -22.34
N SER A 86 8.31 -17.18 -23.08
CA SER A 86 8.60 -15.99 -23.86
C SER A 86 8.27 -14.69 -23.12
N ASN A 87 7.83 -14.77 -21.86
CA ASN A 87 7.49 -13.62 -21.05
C ASN A 87 8.74 -12.79 -20.69
N GLY A 88 8.51 -11.54 -20.28
CA GLY A 88 9.59 -10.65 -19.85
C GLY A 88 10.14 -10.99 -18.48
N ASN A 89 11.39 -10.57 -18.20
CA ASN A 89 12.03 -10.80 -16.90
C ASN A 89 11.23 -10.25 -15.71
N PHE A 90 10.43 -9.20 -15.91
CA PHE A 90 9.54 -8.70 -14.85
C PHE A 90 8.43 -9.70 -14.54
N MET A 91 7.77 -10.22 -15.58
CA MET A 91 6.68 -11.18 -15.42
C MET A 91 7.18 -12.50 -14.84
N GLY A 92 8.28 -13.05 -15.37
CA GLY A 92 8.92 -14.23 -14.80
C GLY A 92 9.39 -14.05 -13.35
N SER A 93 9.79 -12.84 -12.95
CA SER A 93 10.10 -12.55 -11.54
C SER A 93 8.85 -12.50 -10.67
N LEU A 94 7.72 -12.01 -11.18
CA LEU A 94 6.44 -12.03 -10.47
C LEU A 94 5.92 -13.45 -10.30
N GLU A 95 6.04 -14.30 -11.33
CA GLU A 95 5.72 -15.74 -11.27
C GLU A 95 6.47 -16.41 -10.13
N LEU A 96 7.79 -16.21 -10.04
CA LEU A 96 8.60 -16.73 -8.93
C LEU A 96 8.17 -16.16 -7.56
N LEU A 97 7.75 -14.91 -7.50
CA LEU A 97 7.25 -14.33 -6.25
C LEU A 97 5.92 -14.95 -5.80
N THR A 98 5.10 -15.51 -6.68
CA THR A 98 3.86 -16.19 -6.28
C THR A 98 4.11 -17.35 -5.33
N GLU A 99 5.28 -17.99 -5.38
CA GLU A 99 5.65 -19.08 -4.47
C GLU A 99 5.90 -18.58 -3.04
N LEU A 100 6.38 -17.34 -2.90
CA LEU A 100 6.87 -16.77 -1.64
C LEU A 100 5.92 -15.72 -1.04
N ASP A 101 5.06 -15.12 -1.85
CA ASP A 101 4.22 -13.99 -1.46
C ASP A 101 2.73 -14.30 -1.65
N PRO A 102 1.98 -14.50 -0.55
CA PRO A 102 0.55 -14.77 -0.60
C PRO A 102 -0.25 -13.68 -1.32
N PHE A 103 0.18 -12.41 -1.24
CA PHE A 103 -0.52 -11.32 -1.92
C PHE A 103 -0.40 -11.46 -3.44
N ILE A 104 0.81 -11.70 -3.93
CA ILE A 104 1.05 -11.83 -5.38
C ILE A 104 0.33 -13.07 -5.89
N ARG A 105 0.33 -14.17 -5.14
CA ARG A 105 -0.45 -15.36 -5.45
C ARG A 105 -1.96 -15.11 -5.53
N GLU A 106 -2.51 -14.33 -4.61
CA GLU A 106 -3.94 -14.00 -4.59
C GLU A 106 -4.35 -13.14 -5.80
N HIS A 107 -3.42 -12.36 -6.37
CA HIS A 107 -3.67 -11.48 -7.51
C HIS A 107 -3.02 -12.01 -8.80
N TYR A 108 -2.72 -13.31 -8.84
CA TYR A 108 -2.18 -14.03 -9.99
C TYR A 108 -3.35 -14.67 -10.75
N ASP A 109 -3.95 -13.91 -11.66
CA ASP A 109 -5.07 -14.32 -12.52
C ASP A 109 -4.71 -14.19 -14.01
#